data_AF-A0A445G302-F1
#
_entry.id   AF-A0A445G302-F1
#
_cell.length_a   1.000
_cell.length_b   1.000
_cell.length_c   1.000
_cell.angle_alpha   90.00
_cell.angle_beta   90.00
_cell.angle_gamma   90.00
#
_symmetry.space_group_name_H-M   'P 1'
#
loop_
_entity.id
_entity.type
_entity.pdbx_description
1 polymer ?
#
loop_
_entity_poly.entity_id
_entity_poly.type
_entity_poly.pdbx_seq_one_letter_code
_entity_poly.pdbx_strand_id
1 'polypeptide(L)'
;MRGNIWETKWLTVSITLTLTAVSISAYVLKRKWNHLNSKIEELEASLKSFSDNCASERQGRIRAQQALRKEVTQSQPNSQKLNLTSYPMMPIGVVHSCFSTRNGTPRQPLLVPLARACLVFNTTRVPPASLEGLEEYSHCWILYVFHLNTDLDKLWKHPSKSGFKAKVRVPRLKGGRKGVFATRSPHRPCPIGLTVAKVMTHIVTMVCDDTSHK
;
A
#
# COMPACT_ATOMS: atom_id res chain seq x y z
N MET A 1 2.59 -60.25 -72.69
CA MET A 1 3.09 -59.48 -71.53
C MET A 1 3.23 -58.00 -71.90
N ARG A 2 2.12 -57.24 -71.96
CA ARG A 2 2.10 -55.85 -72.48
C ARG A 2 1.31 -54.89 -71.54
N GLY A 3 1.33 -55.17 -70.23
CA GLY A 3 0.53 -54.46 -69.21
C GLY A 3 1.29 -53.46 -68.32
N ASN A 4 2.63 -53.42 -68.33
CA ASN A 4 3.41 -52.69 -67.30
C ASN A 4 3.93 -51.29 -67.71
N ILE A 5 3.79 -50.88 -68.98
CA ILE A 5 4.40 -49.63 -69.49
C ILE A 5 3.52 -48.39 -69.26
N TRP A 6 2.20 -48.55 -69.17
CA TRP A 6 1.28 -47.44 -68.91
C TRP A 6 1.22 -47.11 -67.41
N GLU A 7 1.14 -48.13 -66.55
CA GLU A 7 1.24 -48.01 -65.07
C GLU A 7 2.50 -47.29 -64.61
N THR A 8 3.66 -47.66 -65.15
CA THR A 8 4.96 -47.05 -64.78
C THR A 8 5.06 -45.57 -65.17
N LYS A 9 4.44 -45.14 -66.26
CA LYS A 9 4.41 -43.71 -66.67
C LYS A 9 3.50 -42.86 -65.78
N TRP A 10 2.36 -43.39 -65.35
CA TRP A 10 1.46 -42.68 -64.43
C TRP A 10 2.04 -42.61 -63.01
N LEU A 11 2.76 -43.65 -62.58
CA LEU A 11 3.49 -43.66 -61.32
C LEU A 11 4.62 -42.63 -61.31
N THR A 12 5.43 -42.52 -62.36
CA THR A 12 6.52 -41.52 -62.41
C THR A 12 6.01 -40.08 -62.45
N VAL A 13 4.90 -39.81 -63.15
CA VAL A 13 4.24 -38.50 -63.14
C VAL A 13 3.67 -38.16 -61.76
N SER A 14 3.06 -39.13 -61.07
CA SER A 14 2.53 -38.92 -59.72
C SER A 14 3.64 -38.68 -58.69
N ILE A 15 4.77 -39.41 -58.80
CA ILE A 15 5.94 -39.22 -57.95
C ILE A 15 6.59 -37.86 -58.20
N THR A 16 6.72 -37.43 -59.45
CA THR A 16 7.30 -36.11 -59.77
C THR A 16 6.39 -34.94 -59.35
N LEU A 17 5.07 -35.08 -59.48
CA LEU A 17 4.11 -34.09 -59.01
C LEU A 17 4.13 -33.95 -57.47
N THR A 18 4.21 -35.07 -56.75
CA THR A 18 4.29 -35.06 -55.29
C THR A 18 5.62 -34.49 -54.80
N LEU A 19 6.75 -34.84 -55.42
CA LEU A 19 8.07 -34.27 -55.09
C LEU A 19 8.15 -32.76 -55.32
N THR A 20 7.57 -32.27 -56.43
CA THR A 20 7.53 -30.84 -56.73
C THR A 20 6.62 -30.09 -55.75
N ALA A 21 5.44 -30.63 -55.44
CA ALA A 21 4.53 -30.06 -54.45
C ALA A 21 5.15 -30.00 -53.03
N VAL A 22 5.85 -31.06 -52.61
CA VAL A 22 6.58 -31.10 -51.34
C VAL A 22 7.69 -30.06 -51.31
N SER A 23 8.44 -29.91 -52.41
CA SER A 23 9.52 -28.92 -52.51
C SER A 23 9.00 -27.47 -52.41
N ILE A 24 7.89 -27.17 -53.08
CA ILE A 24 7.23 -25.85 -53.00
C ILE A 24 6.69 -25.59 -51.60
N SER A 25 6.04 -26.59 -50.99
CA SER A 25 5.52 -26.50 -49.62
C SER A 25 6.65 -26.25 -48.61
N ALA A 26 7.76 -26.99 -48.71
CA ALA A 26 8.94 -26.80 -47.88
C ALA A 26 9.55 -25.39 -48.06
N TYR A 27 9.59 -24.87 -49.30
CA TYR A 27 10.05 -23.51 -49.59
C TYR A 27 9.15 -22.45 -48.94
N VAL A 28 7.82 -22.60 -49.03
CA VAL A 28 6.86 -21.69 -48.39
C VAL A 28 6.96 -21.73 -46.87
N LEU A 29 7.09 -22.92 -46.27
CA LEU A 29 7.27 -23.10 -44.83
C LEU A 29 8.57 -22.45 -44.36
N LYS A 30 9.68 -22.66 -45.08
CA LYS A 30 10.97 -22.03 -44.79
C LYS A 30 10.90 -20.51 -44.86
N ARG A 31 10.19 -19.96 -45.86
CA ARG A 31 9.99 -18.51 -45.99
C ARG A 31 9.14 -17.94 -44.85
N LYS A 32 8.06 -18.62 -44.47
CA LYS A 32 7.23 -18.23 -43.31
C LYS A 32 7.99 -18.31 -42.00
N TRP A 33 8.81 -19.35 -41.81
CA TRP A 33 9.67 -19.52 -40.64
C TRP A 33 10.67 -18.38 -40.50
N ASN A 34 11.38 -18.04 -41.58
CA ASN A 34 12.33 -16.92 -41.58
C ASN A 34 11.65 -15.58 -41.28
N HIS A 35 10.45 -15.34 -41.85
CA HIS A 35 9.66 -14.14 -41.60
C HIS A 35 9.15 -14.05 -40.16
N LEU A 36 8.82 -15.19 -39.55
CA LEU A 36 8.37 -15.23 -38.16
C LEU A 36 9.55 -14.98 -37.20
N ASN A 37 10.72 -15.55 -37.50
CA ASN A 37 11.94 -15.29 -36.73
C ASN A 37 12.38 -13.84 -36.81
N SER A 38 12.35 -13.22 -37.99
CA SER A 38 12.69 -11.80 -38.11
C SER A 38 11.74 -10.91 -37.31
N LYS A 39 10.45 -11.25 -37.26
CA LYS A 39 9.47 -10.54 -36.42
C LYS A 39 9.71 -10.73 -34.93
N ILE A 40 10.13 -11.92 -34.51
CA ILE A 40 10.48 -12.18 -33.10
C ILE A 40 11.69 -11.32 -32.71
N GLU A 41 12.74 -11.30 -33.52
CA GLU A 41 13.92 -10.47 -33.27
C GLU A 41 13.57 -8.96 -33.22
N GLU A 42 12.72 -8.49 -34.14
CA GLU A 42 12.25 -7.11 -34.16
C GLU A 42 11.42 -6.73 -32.91
N LEU A 43 10.54 -7.63 -32.46
CA LEU A 43 9.73 -7.40 -31.26
C LEU A 43 10.57 -7.44 -29.99
N GLU A 44 11.55 -8.35 -29.89
CA GLU A 44 12.49 -8.40 -28.77
C GLU A 44 13.36 -7.15 -28.71
N ALA A 45 13.88 -6.69 -29.85
CA ALA A 45 14.61 -5.43 -29.95
C ALA A 45 13.76 -4.23 -29.54
N SER A 46 12.50 -4.19 -29.99
CA SER A 46 11.53 -3.16 -29.62
C SER A 46 11.28 -3.15 -28.12
N LEU A 47 10.98 -4.31 -27.51
CA LEU A 47 10.72 -4.44 -26.08
C LEU A 47 11.94 -4.01 -25.25
N LYS A 48 13.14 -4.43 -25.66
CA LYS A 48 14.39 -4.01 -25.02
C LYS A 48 14.56 -2.49 -25.06
N SER A 49 14.33 -1.87 -26.21
CA SER A 49 14.39 -0.41 -26.35
C SER A 49 13.37 0.32 -25.47
N PHE A 50 12.14 -0.22 -25.35
CA PHE A 50 11.12 0.33 -24.45
C PHE A 50 11.53 0.22 -22.98
N SER A 51 12.11 -0.91 -22.57
CA SER A 51 12.63 -1.12 -21.21
C SER A 51 13.76 -0.15 -20.89
N ASP A 52 14.71 0.05 -21.81
CA ASP A 52 15.84 0.95 -21.65
C ASP A 52 15.40 2.43 -21.60
N ASN A 53 14.38 2.80 -22.40
CA ASN A 53 13.75 4.13 -22.34
C ASN A 53 13.08 4.36 -20.97
N CYS A 54 12.32 3.38 -20.46
CA CYS A 54 11.74 3.46 -19.12
C CYS A 54 12.82 3.55 -18.03
N ALA A 55 13.92 2.81 -18.16
CA ALA A 55 15.02 2.82 -17.20
C ALA A 55 15.76 4.16 -17.19
N SER A 56 16.02 4.72 -18.38
CA SER A 56 16.65 6.04 -18.52
C SER A 56 15.74 7.17 -18.03
N GLU A 57 14.43 7.10 -18.27
CA GLU A 57 13.46 8.05 -17.73
C GLU A 57 13.42 8.01 -16.20
N ARG A 58 13.36 6.80 -15.61
CA ARG A 58 13.44 6.62 -14.15
C ARG A 58 14.73 7.20 -13.58
N GLN A 59 15.85 6.93 -14.24
CA GLN A 59 17.16 7.45 -13.82
C GLN A 59 17.20 8.98 -13.89
N GLY A 60 16.60 9.59 -14.92
CA GLY A 60 16.44 11.04 -15.05
C GLY A 60 15.62 11.63 -13.90
N ARG A 61 14.46 11.03 -13.60
CA ARG A 61 13.59 11.46 -12.48
C ARG A 61 14.31 11.35 -11.12
N ILE A 62 15.03 10.26 -10.88
CA ILE A 62 15.80 10.05 -9.64
C ILE A 62 16.91 11.10 -9.51
N ARG A 63 17.67 11.36 -10.57
CA ARG A 63 18.71 12.39 -10.58
C ARG A 63 18.14 13.79 -10.34
N ALA A 64 17.03 14.14 -10.98
CA ALA A 64 16.35 15.42 -10.76
C ALA A 64 15.86 15.57 -9.31
N GLN A 65 15.26 14.53 -8.72
CA GLN A 65 14.87 14.53 -7.31
C GLN A 65 16.08 14.66 -6.36
N GLN A 66 17.20 14.01 -6.67
CA GLN A 66 18.42 14.12 -5.88
C GLN A 66 19.06 15.51 -5.98
N ALA A 67 19.06 16.12 -7.18
CA ALA A 67 19.53 17.49 -7.37
C ALA A 67 18.68 18.49 -6.57
N LEU A 68 17.34 18.41 -6.69
CA LEU A 68 16.42 19.23 -5.93
C LEU A 68 16.61 19.07 -4.41
N ARG A 69 16.82 17.84 -3.92
CA ARG A 69 17.11 17.59 -2.50
C ARG A 69 18.44 18.21 -2.07
N LYS A 70 19.48 18.12 -2.90
CA LYS A 70 20.78 18.74 -2.60
C LYS A 70 20.66 20.25 -2.57
N GLU A 71 19.92 20.85 -3.52
CA GLU A 71 19.62 22.27 -3.54
C GLU A 71 18.85 22.70 -2.30
N VAL A 72 17.77 22.00 -1.93
CA VAL A 72 17.01 22.28 -0.69
C VAL A 72 17.91 22.15 0.56
N THR A 73 18.81 21.17 0.58
CA THR A 73 19.73 20.94 1.71
C THR A 73 20.84 22.01 1.77
N GLN A 74 21.36 22.48 0.63
CA GLN A 74 22.36 23.55 0.55
C GLN A 74 21.75 24.94 0.75
N SER A 75 20.49 25.14 0.39
CA SER A 75 19.75 26.39 0.55
C SER A 75 19.24 26.60 1.98
N GLN A 76 19.24 25.55 2.82
CA GLN A 76 18.96 25.70 4.24
C GLN A 76 20.24 26.15 4.97
N PRO A 77 20.33 27.41 5.45
CA PRO A 77 21.46 27.82 6.23
C PRO A 77 21.46 27.03 7.55
N ASN A 78 22.59 26.41 7.84
CA ASN A 78 23.15 26.19 9.17
C ASN A 78 22.13 25.85 10.27
N SER A 79 21.93 24.53 10.52
CA SER A 79 21.32 23.98 11.74
C SER A 79 20.46 24.98 12.51
N GLN A 80 19.28 25.31 11.98
CA GLN A 80 18.24 25.88 12.81
C GLN A 80 18.03 24.86 13.91
N LYS A 81 18.57 25.15 15.09
CA LYS A 81 18.26 24.48 16.35
C LYS A 81 16.74 24.47 16.37
N LEU A 82 16.15 23.34 16.00
CA LEU A 82 14.70 23.20 15.94
C LEU A 82 14.25 23.60 17.33
N ASN A 83 13.65 24.77 17.46
CA ASN A 83 12.98 25.17 18.68
C ASN A 83 11.84 24.18 18.80
N LEU A 84 12.10 23.06 19.48
CA LEU A 84 11.17 21.98 19.75
C LEU A 84 10.10 22.58 20.64
N THR A 85 9.16 23.24 19.99
CA THR A 85 8.01 23.86 20.62
C THR A 85 7.09 22.70 20.97
N SER A 86 7.01 22.38 22.25
CA SER A 86 6.05 21.40 22.74
C SER A 86 4.66 22.02 22.68
N TYR A 87 3.72 21.32 22.05
CA TYR A 87 2.32 21.75 22.01
C TYR A 87 1.56 21.06 23.14
N PRO A 88 1.25 21.76 24.24
CA PRO A 88 0.48 21.17 25.32
C PRO A 88 -0.93 20.84 24.79
N MET A 89 -1.31 19.56 24.88
CA MET A 89 -2.64 19.10 24.53
C MET A 89 -3.39 18.73 25.81
N MET A 90 -4.63 19.19 25.90
CA MET A 90 -5.51 18.94 27.03
C MET A 90 -6.73 18.17 26.53
N PRO A 91 -7.18 17.11 27.23
CA PRO A 91 -8.32 16.32 26.79
C PRO A 91 -9.59 17.16 26.77
N ILE A 92 -10.33 17.07 25.66
CA ILE A 92 -11.62 17.73 25.44
C ILE A 92 -12.81 16.86 25.89
N GLY A 93 -12.58 15.58 26.17
CA GLY A 93 -13.59 14.62 26.58
C GLY A 93 -12.99 13.27 26.97
N VAL A 94 -13.85 12.35 27.39
CA VAL A 94 -13.51 10.99 27.84
C VAL A 94 -14.38 9.98 27.09
N VAL A 95 -13.76 8.87 26.67
CA VAL A 95 -14.46 7.75 26.02
C VAL A 95 -14.83 6.70 27.07
N HIS A 96 -16.12 6.38 27.16
CA HIS A 96 -16.65 5.25 27.93
C HIS A 96 -17.00 4.12 26.98
N SER A 97 -16.27 3.00 27.02
CA SER A 97 -16.51 1.85 26.14
C SER A 97 -16.87 0.60 26.92
N CYS A 98 -17.37 -0.43 26.22
CA CYS A 98 -17.56 -1.76 26.80
C CYS A 98 -16.25 -2.49 27.16
N PHE A 99 -15.08 -1.91 26.87
CA PHE A 99 -13.78 -2.46 27.21
C PHE A 99 -13.22 -1.80 28.48
N SER A 100 -13.25 -2.53 29.59
CA SER A 100 -12.71 -2.08 30.88
C SER A 100 -11.19 -2.21 31.00
N THR A 101 -10.57 -3.09 30.19
CA THR A 101 -9.13 -3.31 30.20
C THR A 101 -8.57 -3.39 28.78
N ARG A 102 -7.25 -3.19 28.64
CA ARG A 102 -6.54 -3.37 27.37
C ARG A 102 -6.67 -4.80 26.83
N ASN A 103 -6.78 -5.79 27.71
CA ASN A 103 -6.93 -7.18 27.31
C ASN A 103 -8.37 -7.40 26.85
N GLY A 104 -8.55 -7.85 25.60
CA GLY A 104 -9.88 -7.97 24.98
C GLY A 104 -10.30 -6.73 24.17
N THR A 105 -9.60 -5.59 24.31
CA THR A 105 -9.81 -4.48 23.38
C THR A 105 -9.33 -4.90 21.97
N PRO A 106 -10.17 -4.76 20.93
CA PRO A 106 -9.82 -5.18 19.59
C PRO A 106 -8.60 -4.39 19.06
N ARG A 107 -7.67 -5.09 18.42
CA ARG A 107 -6.44 -4.49 17.87
C ARG A 107 -6.70 -3.71 16.57
N GLN A 108 -7.86 -3.92 15.96
CA GLN A 108 -8.29 -3.21 14.76
C GLN A 108 -9.74 -2.76 14.97
N PRO A 109 -10.08 -1.52 14.55
CA PRO A 109 -11.49 -1.16 14.37
C PRO A 109 -12.09 -2.16 13.38
N LEU A 110 -13.37 -2.53 13.56
CA LEU A 110 -14.18 -3.47 12.76
C LEU A 110 -14.21 -4.94 13.23
N LEU A 111 -13.32 -5.36 14.12
CA LEU A 111 -13.38 -6.74 14.63
C LEU A 111 -14.62 -7.02 15.49
N VAL A 112 -15.21 -5.98 16.08
CA VAL A 112 -16.38 -6.07 16.96
C VAL A 112 -17.40 -5.01 16.54
N PRO A 113 -18.23 -5.27 15.51
CA PRO A 113 -19.15 -4.26 14.94
C PRO A 113 -20.27 -3.87 15.90
N LEU A 114 -20.59 -4.74 16.86
CA LEU A 114 -21.59 -4.49 17.90
C LEU A 114 -21.01 -3.74 19.11
N ALA A 115 -19.70 -3.53 19.19
CA ALA A 115 -19.14 -2.70 20.24
C ALA A 115 -19.73 -1.30 20.12
N ARG A 116 -19.95 -0.66 21.28
CA ARG A 116 -20.47 0.69 21.43
C ARG A 116 -19.64 1.40 22.49
N ALA A 117 -19.45 2.69 22.33
CA ALA A 117 -18.79 3.54 23.34
C ALA A 117 -19.36 4.94 23.26
N CYS A 118 -19.45 5.66 24.37
CA CYS A 118 -19.93 7.03 24.47
C CYS A 118 -18.75 8.00 24.65
N LEU A 119 -18.69 9.07 23.86
CA LEU A 119 -17.75 10.17 24.07
C LEU A 119 -18.44 11.28 24.86
N VAL A 120 -17.95 11.53 26.08
CA VAL A 120 -18.46 12.58 26.96
C VAL A 120 -17.52 13.78 26.89
N PHE A 121 -18.02 14.90 26.36
CA PHE A 121 -17.25 16.14 26.26
C PHE A 121 -17.25 16.93 27.57
N ASN A 122 -16.15 17.64 27.82
CA ASN A 122 -16.07 18.60 28.91
C ASN A 122 -16.76 19.91 28.48
N THR A 123 -17.95 20.17 29.02
CA THR A 123 -18.78 21.34 28.65
C THR A 123 -18.13 22.68 28.99
N THR A 124 -17.18 22.74 29.92
CA THR A 124 -16.41 23.96 30.22
C THR A 124 -15.43 24.31 29.10
N ARG A 125 -14.99 23.33 28.30
CA ARG A 125 -13.98 23.52 27.24
C ARG A 125 -14.55 23.42 25.84
N VAL A 126 -15.61 22.63 25.68
CA VAL A 126 -16.26 22.35 24.41
C VAL A 126 -17.70 22.86 24.51
N PRO A 127 -17.98 24.07 24.00
CA PRO A 127 -19.34 24.56 23.87
C PRO A 127 -20.18 23.57 23.04
N PRO A 128 -21.45 23.30 23.42
CA PRO A 128 -22.32 22.41 22.66
C PRO A 128 -22.46 22.80 21.19
N ALA A 129 -22.45 24.11 20.90
CA ALA A 129 -22.50 24.63 19.54
C ALA A 129 -21.34 24.15 18.64
N SER A 130 -20.20 23.76 19.23
CA SER A 130 -19.06 23.21 18.47
C SER A 130 -19.33 21.81 17.90
N LEU A 131 -20.45 21.17 18.26
CA LEU A 131 -20.86 19.85 17.78
C LEU A 131 -22.03 19.92 16.79
N GLU A 132 -22.56 21.11 16.50
CA GLU A 132 -23.65 21.29 15.54
C GLU A 132 -23.25 20.79 14.14
N GLY A 133 -24.13 20.02 13.49
CA GLY A 133 -23.89 19.43 12.18
C GLY A 133 -23.04 18.16 12.21
N LEU A 134 -22.51 17.74 13.36
CA LEU A 134 -21.78 16.46 13.46
C LEU A 134 -22.70 15.26 13.18
N GLU A 135 -23.98 15.39 13.50
CA GLU A 135 -25.05 14.43 13.24
C GLU A 135 -25.36 14.22 11.75
N GLU A 136 -24.99 15.15 10.87
CA GLU A 136 -25.16 15.02 9.43
C GLU A 136 -24.18 14.02 8.81
N TYR A 137 -23.09 13.72 9.52
CA TYR A 137 -22.07 12.78 9.08
C TYR A 137 -22.34 11.37 9.61
N SER A 138 -22.20 10.39 8.71
CA SER A 138 -22.30 8.97 9.12
C SER A 138 -21.14 8.54 10.01
N HIS A 139 -19.95 9.14 9.83
CA HIS A 139 -18.73 8.76 10.51
C HIS A 139 -17.89 9.97 10.91
N CYS A 140 -17.16 9.84 12.01
CA CYS A 140 -16.18 10.84 12.44
C CYS A 140 -14.81 10.20 12.73
N TRP A 141 -13.77 11.02 12.63
CA TRP A 141 -12.43 10.66 13.09
C TRP A 141 -12.28 11.04 14.56
N ILE A 142 -11.78 10.10 15.36
CA ILE A 142 -11.49 10.32 16.77
C ILE A 142 -10.00 10.16 17.00
N LEU A 143 -9.39 11.24 17.49
CA LEU A 143 -8.04 11.26 18.03
C LEU A 143 -8.12 11.09 19.55
N TYR A 144 -7.37 10.14 20.08
CA TYR A 144 -7.36 9.86 21.52
C TYR A 144 -5.95 9.56 22.02
N VAL A 145 -5.73 9.68 23.32
CA VAL A 145 -4.42 9.44 23.93
C VAL A 145 -4.41 8.09 24.64
N PHE A 146 -3.38 7.27 24.42
CA PHE A 146 -3.15 6.01 25.14
C PHE A 146 -2.64 6.28 26.57
N HIS A 147 -3.53 6.79 27.43
CA HIS A 147 -3.24 7.26 28.79
C HIS A 147 -2.62 6.21 29.74
N LEU A 148 -2.81 4.91 29.47
CA LEU A 148 -2.24 3.81 30.28
C LEU A 148 -0.88 3.30 29.79
N ASN A 149 -0.22 4.00 28.86
CA ASN A 149 1.13 3.63 28.45
C ASN A 149 2.12 3.84 29.61
N THR A 150 2.87 2.80 29.96
CA THR A 150 3.79 2.80 31.13
C THR A 150 4.94 3.79 31.04
N ASP A 151 5.26 4.28 29.85
CA ASP A 151 6.45 5.11 29.60
C ASP A 151 6.14 6.59 29.38
N LEU A 152 4.88 7.03 29.50
CA LEU A 152 4.46 8.40 29.17
C LEU A 152 5.17 9.46 30.01
N ASP A 153 5.20 9.29 31.32
CA ASP A 153 5.84 10.23 32.23
C ASP A 153 7.33 10.41 31.93
N LYS A 154 8.03 9.29 31.66
CA LYS A 154 9.46 9.30 31.34
C LYS A 154 9.72 10.04 30.03
N LEU A 155 8.88 9.78 29.05
CA LEU A 155 8.98 10.31 27.70
C LEU A 155 8.64 11.80 27.62
N TRP A 156 7.67 12.27 28.39
CA TRP A 156 7.21 13.67 28.37
C TRP A 156 8.02 14.57 29.31
N LYS A 157 8.42 14.08 30.50
CA LYS A 157 9.19 14.88 31.48
C LYS A 157 10.69 14.91 31.15
N HIS A 158 11.23 13.84 30.57
CA HIS A 158 12.66 13.72 30.25
C HIS A 158 12.91 13.09 28.87
N PRO A 159 12.47 13.73 27.76
CA PRO A 159 12.58 13.17 26.41
C PRO A 159 14.03 12.82 26.00
N SER A 160 15.02 13.58 26.50
CA SER A 160 16.44 13.36 26.24
C SER A 160 17.08 12.23 27.06
N LYS A 161 16.42 11.76 28.14
CA LYS A 161 16.88 10.63 28.98
C LYS A 161 16.01 9.38 28.84
N SER A 162 14.83 9.49 28.22
CA SER A 162 13.95 8.35 27.97
C SER A 162 14.44 7.54 26.78
N GLY A 163 14.88 6.30 27.01
CA GLY A 163 15.20 5.37 25.92
C GLY A 163 13.93 4.98 25.15
N PHE A 164 13.67 5.62 24.01
CA PHE A 164 12.57 5.24 23.13
C PHE A 164 12.87 3.89 22.45
N LYS A 165 12.00 2.90 22.66
CA LYS A 165 12.11 1.60 21.99
C LYS A 165 11.74 1.73 20.51
N ALA A 166 12.75 1.80 19.64
CA ALA A 166 12.56 1.99 18.19
C ALA A 166 11.82 0.85 17.47
N LYS A 167 11.78 -0.37 18.05
CA LYS A 167 11.14 -1.55 17.42
C LYS A 167 10.18 -2.26 18.39
N VAL A 168 8.99 -2.60 17.88
CA VAL A 168 7.96 -3.38 18.58
C VAL A 168 7.78 -4.76 17.95
N ARG A 169 7.29 -5.72 18.75
CA ARG A 169 6.89 -7.05 18.26
C ARG A 169 5.46 -6.96 17.71
N VAL A 170 5.27 -7.31 16.45
CA VAL A 170 3.94 -7.34 15.84
C VAL A 170 3.31 -8.73 16.01
N PRO A 171 2.00 -8.83 16.35
CA PRO A 171 1.32 -10.13 16.46
C PRO A 171 1.27 -10.87 15.12
N ARG A 172 1.08 -10.12 14.02
CA ARG A 172 1.20 -10.61 12.64
C ARG A 172 2.67 -10.72 12.25
N LEU A 173 3.01 -11.50 11.22
CA LEU A 173 4.40 -11.81 10.78
C LEU A 173 5.19 -12.71 11.74
N LYS A 174 4.58 -13.78 12.28
CA LYS A 174 5.24 -14.79 13.13
C LYS A 174 6.02 -14.18 14.32
N GLY A 175 5.57 -13.03 14.84
CA GLY A 175 6.22 -12.35 15.96
C GLY A 175 7.51 -11.60 15.60
N GLY A 176 7.71 -11.22 14.34
CA GLY A 176 8.82 -10.37 13.91
C GLY A 176 8.81 -8.98 14.56
N ARG A 177 10.00 -8.36 14.65
CA ARG A 177 10.14 -6.98 15.12
C ARG A 177 10.05 -6.00 13.95
N LYS A 178 9.26 -4.94 14.11
CA LYS A 178 9.14 -3.84 13.14
C LYS A 178 9.37 -2.51 13.83
N GLY A 179 9.82 -1.51 13.08
CA GLY A 179 9.98 -0.15 13.60
C GLY A 179 8.63 0.39 14.09
N VAL A 180 8.60 1.16 15.18
CA VAL A 180 7.34 1.66 15.76
C VAL A 180 6.50 2.42 14.74
N PHE A 181 7.12 3.29 13.94
CA PHE A 181 6.44 4.09 12.92
C PHE A 181 5.92 3.28 11.72
N ALA A 182 6.39 2.03 11.54
CA ALA A 182 5.85 1.10 10.56
C ALA A 182 4.64 0.30 11.11
N THR A 183 4.16 0.63 12.33
CA THR A 183 3.09 -0.08 13.02
C THR A 183 2.10 0.90 13.67
N ARG A 184 0.95 0.38 14.12
CA ARG A 184 -0.02 1.11 14.94
C ARG A 184 0.17 0.86 16.44
N SER A 185 1.41 0.67 16.88
CA SER A 185 1.70 0.41 18.31
C SER A 185 1.29 1.61 19.17
N PRO A 186 0.63 1.39 20.32
CA PRO A 186 0.33 2.47 21.26
C PRO A 186 1.60 3.04 21.89
N HIS A 187 2.66 2.23 22.07
CA HIS A 187 3.94 2.65 22.62
C HIS A 187 4.76 3.41 21.58
N ARG A 188 4.58 4.73 21.52
CA ARG A 188 5.21 5.63 20.54
C ARG A 188 5.46 7.03 21.15
N PRO A 189 6.31 7.89 20.54
CA PRO A 189 6.69 9.17 21.14
C PRO A 189 5.50 10.12 21.40
N CYS A 190 4.57 10.17 20.45
CA CYS A 190 3.26 10.83 20.62
C CYS A 190 2.18 9.75 20.65
N PRO A 191 1.71 9.33 21.84
CA PRO A 191 0.80 8.19 22.06
C PRO A 191 -0.64 8.48 21.62
N ILE A 192 -0.79 9.02 20.41
CA ILE A 192 -2.07 9.38 19.81
C ILE A 192 -2.55 8.17 19.01
N GLY A 193 -3.74 7.69 19.36
CA GLY A 193 -4.54 6.77 18.57
C GLY A 193 -5.45 7.52 17.62
N LEU A 194 -5.78 6.86 16.52
CA LEU A 194 -6.72 7.34 15.51
C LEU A 194 -7.70 6.21 15.20
N THR A 195 -8.98 6.54 15.20
CA THR A 195 -10.04 5.60 14.82
C THR A 195 -11.13 6.30 14.02
N VAL A 196 -11.72 5.59 13.07
CA VAL A 196 -13.01 5.97 12.45
C VAL A 196 -14.12 5.43 13.31
N ALA A 197 -15.20 6.18 13.44
CA ALA A 197 -16.34 5.83 14.27
C ALA A 197 -17.67 6.12 13.61
N LYS A 198 -18.59 5.17 13.72
CA LYS A 198 -20.05 5.29 13.70
C LYS A 198 -20.55 6.54 14.42
N VAL A 199 -21.25 7.48 13.80
CA VAL A 199 -22.07 8.45 14.56
C VAL A 199 -23.49 7.86 14.71
N MET A 200 -23.98 7.73 15.95
CA MET A 200 -25.31 7.21 16.27
C MET A 200 -26.00 8.15 17.27
N THR A 201 -26.52 9.27 16.76
CA THR A 201 -27.45 10.24 17.38
C THR A 201 -27.34 10.50 18.90
N HIS A 202 -26.98 11.74 19.27
CA HIS A 202 -26.83 12.31 20.63
C HIS A 202 -25.84 11.64 21.60
N ILE A 203 -25.31 10.49 21.22
CA ILE A 203 -24.18 9.82 21.84
C ILE A 203 -23.26 9.49 20.67
N VAL A 204 -21.99 9.92 20.68
CA VAL A 204 -21.05 9.45 19.66
C VAL A 204 -20.81 7.97 19.94
N THR A 205 -21.67 7.11 19.40
CA THR A 205 -21.68 5.69 19.68
C THR A 205 -20.82 4.96 18.67
N MET A 206 -19.60 4.62 19.07
CA MET A 206 -18.62 3.94 18.21
C MET A 206 -19.21 2.69 17.57
N VAL A 207 -19.54 2.73 16.28
CA VAL A 207 -19.81 1.54 15.47
C VAL A 207 -18.69 1.46 14.46
N CYS A 208 -17.95 0.37 14.47
CA CYS A 208 -17.09 0.10 13.33
C CYS A 208 -18.00 -0.55 12.28
N ASP A 209 -18.42 0.23 11.27
CA ASP A 209 -19.28 -0.27 10.19
C ASP A 209 -18.44 -0.65 8.96
N ASP A 210 -18.79 -1.79 8.36
CA ASP A 210 -18.11 -2.39 7.21
C ASP A 210 -18.98 -2.17 5.97
N THR A 211 -18.87 -1.01 5.33
CA THR A 211 -19.46 -0.80 4.01
C THR A 211 -18.44 -1.21 2.95
N SER A 212 -18.29 -2.53 2.75
CA SER A 212 -17.87 -3.05 1.46
C SER A 212 -19.13 -3.40 0.66
N HIS A 213 -19.36 -2.62 -0.41
CA HIS A 213 -20.30 -2.99 -1.46
C HIS A 213 -19.84 -4.32 -2.08
N LYS A 214 -20.72 -5.30 -2.04
CA LYS A 214 -20.87 -6.33 -3.08
C LYS A 214 -22.27 -6.22 -3.64
#